data_AF-A0A5S4FMU2-F1
#
_entry.id   AF-A0A5S4FMU2-F1
#
_cell.length_a   1.000
_cell.length_b   1.000
_cell.length_c   1.000
_cell.angle_alpha   90.00
_cell.angle_beta   90.00
_cell.angle_gamma   90.00
#
_symmetry.space_group_name_H-M   'P 1'
#
loop_
_entity.id
_entity.type
_entity.pdbx_description
1 polymer ?
#
loop_
_entity_poly.entity_id
_entity_poly.type
_entity_poly.pdbx_seq_one_letter_code
_entity_poly.pdbx_strand_id
1 'polypeptide(L)'
;MFEVHGYVNGVAYAVTVGHPRPEALATHGVVSGSPVAVSLIEAREGQTVTRPRMMPVVVNAEDAASVLVALRAWTDVTKVVGDIPVPDAEASSPA
;
A
#
# COMPACT_ATOMS: atom_id res chain seq x y z
N MET A 1 5.47 8.32 5.58
CA MET A 1 6.20 7.60 4.51
C MET A 1 6.73 6.32 5.12
N PHE A 2 6.53 5.20 4.45
CA PHE A 2 6.88 3.88 4.98
C PHE A 2 7.35 2.94 3.89
N GLU A 3 8.05 1.89 4.28
CA GLU A 3 8.53 0.81 3.42
C GLU A 3 7.73 -0.46 3.72
N VAL A 4 7.37 -1.19 2.67
CA VAL A 4 6.64 -2.46 2.74
C VAL A 4 7.51 -3.54 2.13
N HIS A 5 7.72 -4.61 2.89
CA HIS A 5 8.40 -5.82 2.44
C HIS A 5 7.41 -6.98 2.46
N GLY A 6 7.51 -7.84 1.46
CA GLY A 6 6.66 -9.01 1.36
C GLY A 6 7.00 -9.91 0.19
N TYR A 7 6.08 -10.79 -0.14
CA TYR A 7 6.19 -11.70 -1.28
C TYR A 7 4.96 -11.58 -2.20
N VAL A 8 5.21 -11.48 -3.50
CA VAL A 8 4.19 -11.63 -4.56
C VAL A 8 4.46 -12.97 -5.24
N ASN A 9 3.56 -13.94 -5.08
CA ASN A 9 3.70 -15.29 -5.66
C ASN A 9 5.08 -15.94 -5.38
N GLY A 10 5.61 -15.75 -4.16
CA GLY A 10 6.92 -16.27 -3.75
C GLY A 10 8.14 -15.41 -4.15
N VAL A 11 7.94 -14.32 -4.89
CA VAL A 11 9.01 -13.35 -5.22
C VAL A 11 9.05 -12.25 -4.18
N ALA A 12 10.20 -12.11 -3.50
CA ALA A 12 10.41 -11.05 -2.52
C ALA A 12 10.33 -9.67 -3.18
N TYR A 13 9.68 -8.72 -2.50
CA TYR A 13 9.64 -7.34 -2.94
C TYR A 13 9.89 -6.39 -1.76
N ALA A 14 10.38 -5.20 -2.10
CA ALA A 14 10.41 -4.04 -1.24
C ALA A 14 9.90 -2.83 -2.03
N VAL A 15 8.97 -2.09 -1.45
CA VAL A 15 8.48 -0.82 -2.00
C VAL A 15 8.44 0.23 -0.90
N THR A 16 8.63 1.47 -1.31
CA THR A 16 8.42 2.65 -0.51
C THR A 16 7.10 3.29 -0.91
N VAL A 17 6.34 3.76 0.08
CA VAL A 17 5.06 4.43 -0.10
C VAL A 17 5.08 5.81 0.58
N GLY A 18 4.72 6.85 -0.17
CA GLY A 18 4.40 8.18 0.35
C GLY A 18 4.96 9.33 -0.48
N HIS A 19 6.13 9.17 -1.09
CA HIS A 19 6.67 10.15 -2.04
C HIS A 19 7.31 9.39 -3.21
N PRO A 20 7.07 9.82 -4.46
CA PRO A 20 7.70 9.22 -5.62
C PRO A 20 9.23 9.35 -5.51
N ARG A 21 9.93 8.23 -5.63
CA ARG A 21 11.39 8.19 -5.70
C ARG A 21 11.82 8.06 -7.17
N PRO A 22 12.34 9.13 -7.81
CA PRO A 22 12.72 9.08 -9.23
C PRO A 22 13.88 8.11 -9.50
N GLU A 23 14.70 7.78 -8.51
CA GLU A 23 15.79 6.81 -8.58
C GLU A 23 15.34 5.34 -8.45
N ALA A 24 14.06 5.09 -8.18
CA ALA A 24 13.54 3.73 -8.04
C ALA A 24 13.45 3.01 -9.40
N LEU A 25 13.59 1.68 -9.37
CA LEU A 25 13.49 0.83 -10.58
C LEU A 25 12.13 0.96 -11.28
N ALA A 26 11.08 1.18 -10.51
CA ALA A 26 9.73 1.46 -10.99
C ALA A 26 9.02 2.38 -9.99
N THR A 27 8.13 3.23 -10.51
CA THR A 27 7.30 4.15 -9.71
C THR A 27 5.91 4.25 -10.34
N HIS A 28 4.88 4.20 -9.50
CA HIS A 28 3.48 4.46 -9.85
C HIS A 28 2.79 5.19 -8.69
N GLY A 29 2.32 6.41 -8.94
CA GLY A 29 1.80 7.31 -7.90
C GLY A 29 2.76 7.48 -6.72
N VAL A 30 2.30 7.20 -5.51
CA VAL A 30 3.11 7.28 -4.28
C VAL A 30 3.96 6.03 -4.02
N VAL A 31 3.94 5.02 -4.91
CA VAL A 31 4.62 3.73 -4.74
C VAL A 31 5.88 3.68 -5.61
N SER A 32 7.02 3.39 -4.99
CA SER A 32 8.30 3.27 -5.69
C SER A 32 9.11 2.08 -5.20
N GLY A 33 9.79 1.35 -6.08
CA GLY A 33 10.70 0.27 -5.69
C GLY A 33 10.63 -0.94 -6.63
N SER A 34 10.27 -2.10 -6.08
CA SER A 34 10.21 -3.36 -6.83
C SER A 34 9.22 -3.29 -8.01
N PRO A 35 9.67 -3.55 -9.25
CA PRO A 35 8.80 -3.54 -10.43
C PRO A 35 7.61 -4.49 -10.32
N VAL A 36 7.79 -5.66 -9.71
CA VAL A 36 6.72 -6.66 -9.54
C VAL A 36 5.58 -6.12 -8.68
N ALA A 37 5.91 -5.41 -7.59
CA ALA A 37 4.90 -4.83 -6.72
C ALA A 37 4.27 -3.58 -7.33
N VAL A 38 5.06 -2.74 -8.00
CA VAL A 38 4.55 -1.55 -8.70
C VAL A 38 3.58 -1.93 -9.82
N SER A 39 3.94 -2.88 -10.69
CA SER A 39 3.05 -3.37 -11.74
C SER A 39 1.78 -4.05 -11.20
N LEU A 40 1.85 -4.67 -10.02
CA LEU A 40 0.65 -5.22 -9.36
C LEU A 40 -0.32 -4.11 -8.95
N ILE A 41 0.17 -2.99 -8.41
CA ILE A 41 -0.65 -1.84 -8.05
C ILE A 41 -1.24 -1.20 -9.30
N GLU A 42 -0.42 -0.92 -10.32
CA GLU A 42 -0.85 -0.36 -11.60
C GLU A 42 -1.96 -1.20 -12.25
N ALA A 43 -1.78 -2.52 -12.33
CA ALA A 43 -2.74 -3.43 -12.95
C ALA A 43 -4.08 -3.55 -12.20
N ARG A 44 -4.14 -3.11 -10.93
CA ARG A 44 -5.30 -3.27 -10.05
C ARG A 44 -5.79 -1.96 -9.46
N GLU A 45 -5.30 -0.84 -9.97
CA GLU A 45 -5.80 0.47 -9.60
C GLU A 45 -7.30 0.58 -9.91
N GLY A 46 -8.04 1.24 -9.02
CA GLY A 46 -9.50 1.36 -9.09
C GLY A 46 -10.26 0.10 -8.63
N GLN A 47 -9.59 -1.01 -8.32
CA GLN A 47 -10.26 -2.18 -7.75
C GLN A 47 -10.67 -1.93 -6.29
N THR A 48 -11.78 -2.55 -5.88
CA THR A 48 -12.25 -2.52 -4.50
C THR A 48 -11.66 -3.69 -3.71
N VAL A 49 -10.93 -3.39 -2.65
CA VAL A 49 -10.44 -4.36 -1.69
C VAL A 49 -11.40 -4.44 -0.51
N THR A 50 -12.01 -5.62 -0.34
CA THR A 50 -12.91 -5.92 0.78
C THR A 50 -12.17 -6.75 1.81
N ARG A 51 -12.14 -6.30 3.07
CA ARG A 51 -11.61 -7.08 4.20
C ARG A 51 -12.71 -7.35 5.23
N PRO A 52 -12.71 -8.52 5.88
CA PRO A 52 -13.67 -8.81 6.95
C PRO A 52 -13.63 -7.71 8.02
N ARG A 53 -14.79 -7.17 8.39
CA ARG A 53 -14.94 -6.14 9.44
C ARG A 53 -14.32 -4.77 9.15
N MET A 54 -13.97 -4.47 7.90
CA MET A 54 -13.52 -3.14 7.47
C MET A 54 -14.38 -2.62 6.34
N MET A 55 -14.46 -1.29 6.20
CA MET A 55 -15.08 -0.67 5.03
C MET A 55 -14.30 -1.07 3.76
N PRO A 56 -14.99 -1.31 2.63
CA PRO A 56 -14.33 -1.51 1.35
C PRO A 56 -13.46 -0.31 1.01
N VAL A 57 -12.25 -0.57 0.51
CA VAL A 57 -11.31 0.48 0.10
C VAL A 57 -11.09 0.37 -1.40
N VAL A 58 -11.32 1.46 -2.13
CA VAL A 58 -10.94 1.55 -3.54
C VAL A 58 -9.45 1.86 -3.60
N VAL A 59 -8.70 1.07 -4.36
CA VAL A 59 -7.25 1.25 -4.50
C VAL A 59 -6.97 2.46 -5.37
N ASN A 60 -6.24 3.42 -4.81
CA ASN A 60 -5.79 4.63 -5.47
C ASN A 60 -4.27 4.74 -5.30
N ALA A 61 -3.52 4.76 -6.40
CA ALA A 61 -2.06 4.81 -6.34
C ALA A 61 -1.51 6.11 -5.73
N GLU A 62 -2.34 7.15 -5.60
CA GLU A 62 -2.01 8.41 -4.94
C GLU A 62 -2.28 8.40 -3.42
N ASP A 63 -3.05 7.42 -2.90
CA ASP A 63 -3.36 7.31 -1.47
C ASP A 63 -2.56 6.18 -0.81
N ALA A 64 -1.60 6.58 0.03
CA ALA A 64 -0.72 5.68 0.76
C ALA A 64 -1.48 4.67 1.65
N ALA A 65 -2.60 5.08 2.25
CA ALA A 65 -3.40 4.18 3.07
C ALA A 65 -4.05 3.08 2.21
N SER A 66 -4.70 3.45 1.10
CA SER A 66 -5.30 2.48 0.17
C SER A 66 -4.28 1.52 -0.42
N VAL A 67 -3.07 1.99 -0.77
CA VAL A 67 -1.97 1.16 -1.26
C VAL A 67 -1.58 0.11 -0.21
N LEU A 68 -1.41 0.51 1.05
CA LEU A 68 -1.06 -0.43 2.11
C LEU A 68 -2.16 -1.47 2.33
N VAL A 69 -3.43 -1.07 2.23
CA VAL A 69 -4.57 -2.00 2.28
C VAL A 69 -4.50 -3.00 1.13
N ALA A 70 -4.22 -2.52 -0.08
CA ALA A 70 -4.09 -3.35 -1.28
C ALA A 70 -2.95 -4.37 -1.17
N LEU A 71 -1.76 -3.91 -0.78
CA LEU A 71 -0.58 -4.78 -0.59
C LEU A 71 -0.85 -5.85 0.45
N ARG A 72 -1.48 -5.51 1.59
CA ARG A 72 -1.86 -6.49 2.62
C ARG A 72 -2.92 -7.49 2.16
N ALA A 73 -3.76 -7.12 1.19
CA ALA A 73 -4.81 -8.00 0.70
C ALA A 73 -4.33 -8.94 -0.42
N TRP A 74 -3.37 -8.50 -1.24
CA TRP A 74 -2.94 -9.25 -2.43
C TRP A 74 -1.61 -9.96 -2.27
N THR A 75 -0.83 -9.61 -1.25
CA THR A 75 0.53 -10.11 -1.06
C THR A 75 0.76 -10.59 0.36
N ASP A 76 1.80 -11.40 0.56
CA ASP A 76 2.25 -11.80 1.88
C ASP A 76 3.17 -10.71 2.45
N VAL A 77 2.58 -9.69 3.08
CA VAL A 77 3.32 -8.60 3.72
C VAL A 77 3.95 -9.10 5.01
N THR A 78 5.28 -9.09 5.06
CA THR A 78 6.05 -9.57 6.22
C THR A 78 6.54 -8.45 7.12
N LYS A 79 6.73 -7.24 6.58
CA LYS A 79 7.25 -6.10 7.34
C LYS A 79 6.73 -4.78 6.78
N VAL A 80 6.37 -3.87 7.69
CA VAL A 80 6.12 -2.46 7.38
C VAL A 80 7.01 -1.61 8.29
N VAL A 81 7.77 -0.67 7.72
CA VAL A 81 8.75 0.15 8.44
C VAL A 81 8.49 1.62 8.17
N GLY A 82 8.44 2.44 9.21
CA GLY A 82 8.31 3.90 9.09
C GLY A 82 6.94 4.40 9.55
N ASP A 83 6.64 5.64 9.19
CA ASP A 83 5.45 6.36 9.64
C ASP A 83 4.26 5.98 8.75
N ILE A 84 3.41 5.10 9.29
CA ILE A 84 2.20 4.59 8.64
C ILE A 84 1.09 5.60 8.87
N PRO A 85 0.38 6.06 7.82
CA PRO A 85 -0.79 6.91 8.00
C PRO A 85 -1.81 6.15 8.85
N VAL A 86 -2.03 6.63 10.07
CA VAL A 86 -3.13 6.16 10.90
C VAL A 86 -4.39 6.78 10.28
N PRO A 87 -5.39 5.99 9.87
CA PRO A 87 -6.67 6.58 9.52
C PRO A 87 -7.18 7.28 10.77
N ASP A 88 -7.43 8.59 10.69
CA ASP A 88 -7.99 9.39 11.79
C ASP A 88 -9.17 8.65 12.44
N ALA A 89 -8.91 8.01 13.56
CA ALA A 89 -9.93 7.51 14.47
C ALA A 89 -10.20 8.58 15.54
N GLU A 90 -10.39 9.82 15.12
CA GLU A 90 -10.82 10.91 16.01
C GLU A 90 -12.15 11.50 15.54
N ALA A 91 -13.24 10.91 16.03
CA ALA A 91 -14.40 11.65 16.50
C ALA A 91 -15.31 10.71 17.31
N SER A 92 -14.82 10.23 18.45
CA SER A 92 -15.73 9.74 19.50
C SER A 92 -15.12 10.02 20.87
N SER A 93 -14.99 11.30 21.20
CA SER A 93 -14.99 11.72 22.60
C SER A 93 -16.40 11.51 23.15
N PRO A 94 -16.59 10.73 24.24
CA PRO A 94 -17.84 10.75 24.97
C PRO A 94 -17.91 12.07 25.77
N ALA A 95 -18.98 12.83 25.54
CA ALA A 95 -19.44 13.87 26.45
C ALA A 95 -20.77 13.42 27.06
#